data_AF-M9LRJ3-F1
#
_entry.id   AF-M9LRJ3-F1
#
_cell.length_a   1.000
_cell.length_b   1.000
_cell.length_c   1.000
_cell.angle_alpha   90.00
_cell.angle_beta   90.00
_cell.angle_gamma   90.00
#
_symmetry.space_group_name_H-M   'P 1'
#
loop_
_entity.id
_entity.type
_entity.pdbx_description
1 polymer ?
#
loop_
_entity_poly.entity_id
_entity_poly.type
_entity_poly.pdbx_seq_one_letter_code
_entity_poly.pdbx_strand_id
1 'polypeptide(L)'
;MTPTRKAVLLTCAALALVLSAAPSVEARKKMLIYTYTQGFHHYSIPTATKAVQQLAKTANPPIDTVHSDDPRDFERDNWLSQFDMLMFISVSGKALSPDGAEAMRKYIEAGGGYMGVHEACDALYEQHWYGRLVGAYFNYHPQITHATLDIVNRTHPSTQHLNATWRVYDEMYNFNSNPSKWGKQYVITADESSYADPVETVKQRASEQGSPHPIAWWKEGDQLTYNPHVKVGGGTDPTKQEIRSGTAGTGGAGRSFYTALGHTNAMWNDPVFQQHIMGAVSWLMDSPVLKSSSPNPAAGAVGSDYDPTAVPTSTATSPSASAAALDPFSTLVSGTPVPYSKSALSKNGAVSSLGASSLATCIAAVLASLLLSLASL
;
A
#
# COMPACT_ATOMS: atom_id res chain seq x y z
N MET A 1 43.17 46.45 27.34
CA MET A 1 41.87 46.02 27.91
C MET A 1 42.09 45.65 29.37
N THR A 2 41.33 46.25 30.28
CA THR A 2 41.40 45.97 31.72
C THR A 2 41.00 44.52 32.03
N PRO A 3 41.55 43.89 33.10
CA PRO A 3 41.31 42.48 33.43
C PRO A 3 39.82 42.12 33.59
N THR A 4 38.99 43.09 33.96
CA THR A 4 37.53 42.97 34.05
C THR A 4 36.81 42.80 32.71
N ARG A 5 37.33 43.36 31.60
CA ARG A 5 36.72 43.17 30.26
C ARG A 5 37.03 41.79 29.66
N LYS A 6 38.17 41.19 30.01
CA LYS A 6 38.52 39.82 29.57
C LYS A 6 37.66 38.77 30.26
N ALA A 7 37.37 38.95 31.55
CA ALA A 7 36.50 38.04 32.30
C ALA A 7 35.08 38.01 31.74
N VAL A 8 34.47 39.17 31.47
CA VAL A 8 33.10 39.25 30.91
C VAL A 8 33.01 38.66 29.50
N LEU A 9 34.02 38.87 28.64
CA LEU A 9 34.08 38.29 27.30
C LEU A 9 34.25 36.76 27.32
N LEU A 10 35.02 36.20 28.26
CA LEU A 10 35.13 34.75 28.43
C LEU A 10 33.83 34.13 28.95
N THR A 11 33.12 34.79 29.87
CA THR A 11 31.84 34.27 30.39
C THR A 11 30.73 34.32 29.33
N CYS A 12 30.68 35.35 28.49
CA CYS A 12 29.73 35.42 27.37
C CYS A 12 30.04 34.41 26.25
N ALA A 13 31.31 34.12 25.97
CA ALA A 13 31.71 33.09 25.02
C ALA A 13 31.38 31.67 25.53
N ALA A 14 31.56 31.43 26.84
CA ALA A 14 31.17 30.16 27.47
C ALA A 14 29.65 29.98 27.53
N LEU A 15 28.87 31.06 27.75
CA LEU A 15 27.41 31.01 27.76
C LEU A 15 26.82 30.88 26.35
N ALA A 16 27.46 31.44 25.33
CA ALA A 16 27.09 31.24 23.93
C ALA A 16 27.42 29.82 23.41
N LEU A 17 28.44 29.16 23.99
CA LEU A 17 28.75 27.76 23.66
C LEU A 17 27.76 26.76 24.29
N VAL A 18 27.11 27.13 25.39
CA VAL A 18 26.12 26.29 26.08
C VAL A 18 24.71 26.43 25.48
N LEU A 19 24.42 27.52 24.76
CA LEU A 19 23.11 27.73 24.12
C LEU A 19 22.94 27.13 22.72
N SER A 20 23.98 26.47 22.16
CA SER A 20 23.95 26.06 20.74
C SER A 20 23.81 24.56 20.48
N ALA A 21 23.62 23.72 21.50
CA ALA A 21 23.36 22.30 21.32
C ALA A 21 21.95 21.96 21.77
N ALA A 22 20.95 22.28 20.93
CA ALA A 22 19.68 21.57 21.00
C ALA A 22 19.98 20.09 20.73
N PRO A 23 19.40 19.14 21.50
CA PRO A 23 19.57 17.73 21.21
C PRO A 23 18.97 17.45 19.83
N SER A 24 19.80 17.19 18.83
CA SER A 24 19.36 16.55 17.59
C SER A 24 19.10 15.09 17.94
N VAL A 25 17.84 14.75 18.22
CA VAL A 25 17.41 13.36 18.13
C VAL A 25 17.69 12.95 16.69
N GLU A 26 18.63 12.04 16.49
CA GLU A 26 18.88 11.41 15.19
C GLU A 26 17.53 10.82 14.73
N ALA A 27 16.93 11.42 13.69
CA ALA A 27 15.58 11.09 13.28
C ALA A 27 15.62 9.75 12.56
N ARG A 28 15.11 8.66 13.15
CA ARG A 28 15.10 7.34 12.50
C ARG A 28 14.32 7.37 11.19
N LYS A 29 14.65 6.45 10.27
CA LYS A 29 13.84 6.23 9.05
C LYS A 29 12.37 6.06 9.44
N LYS A 30 11.48 6.70 8.68
CA LYS A 30 10.07 6.86 9.05
C LYS A 30 9.15 6.31 7.98
N MET A 31 8.21 5.46 8.39
CA MET A 31 7.22 4.83 7.52
C MET A 31 5.80 5.27 7.87
N LEU A 32 5.02 5.64 6.86
CA LEU A 32 3.57 5.73 6.99
C LEU A 32 2.96 4.37 6.68
N ILE A 33 2.14 3.85 7.59
CA ILE A 33 1.24 2.71 7.36
C ILE A 33 -0.15 3.29 7.11
N TYR A 34 -0.67 3.13 5.90
CA TYR A 34 -1.97 3.63 5.49
C TYR A 34 -2.93 2.46 5.25
N THR A 35 -4.12 2.50 5.86
CA THR A 35 -5.08 1.37 5.84
C THR A 35 -6.53 1.81 5.64
N TYR A 36 -6.75 2.98 5.04
CA TYR A 36 -8.11 3.45 4.80
C TYR A 36 -8.83 2.59 3.75
N THR A 37 -10.08 2.25 4.02
CA THR A 37 -10.91 1.41 3.14
C THR A 37 -12.23 2.11 2.84
N GLN A 38 -12.53 2.29 1.56
CA GLN A 38 -13.87 2.65 1.07
C GLN A 38 -14.54 1.51 0.29
N GLY A 39 -13.78 0.48 -0.07
CA GLY A 39 -14.26 -0.75 -0.68
C GLY A 39 -14.43 -1.85 0.36
N PHE A 40 -13.89 -3.04 0.09
CA PHE A 40 -13.89 -4.12 1.06
C PHE A 40 -12.96 -3.78 2.23
N HIS A 41 -13.31 -4.26 3.42
CA HIS A 41 -12.52 -4.08 4.62
C HIS A 41 -11.96 -5.43 5.07
N HIS A 42 -10.65 -5.60 4.91
CA HIS A 42 -9.96 -6.83 5.30
C HIS A 42 -9.83 -6.95 6.82
N TYR A 43 -10.36 -8.03 7.40
CA TYR A 43 -10.23 -8.33 8.83
C TYR A 43 -8.78 -8.49 9.31
N SER A 44 -7.83 -8.65 8.39
CA SER A 44 -6.40 -8.73 8.69
C SER A 44 -5.73 -7.38 8.98
N ILE A 45 -6.35 -6.25 8.64
CA ILE A 45 -5.77 -4.91 8.77
C ILE A 45 -5.22 -4.65 10.18
N PRO A 46 -5.95 -4.88 11.30
CA PRO A 46 -5.41 -4.65 12.63
C PRO A 46 -4.18 -5.53 12.96
N THR A 47 -4.20 -6.79 12.53
CA THR A 47 -3.07 -7.73 12.72
C THR A 47 -1.86 -7.30 11.90
N ALA A 48 -2.09 -6.89 10.66
CA ALA A 48 -1.07 -6.41 9.74
C ALA A 48 -0.36 -5.17 10.29
N THR A 49 -1.13 -4.15 10.67
CA THR A 49 -0.59 -2.90 11.27
C THR A 49 0.24 -3.20 12.50
N LYS A 50 -0.28 -4.04 13.42
CA LYS A 50 0.44 -4.43 14.64
C LYS A 50 1.74 -5.18 14.32
N ALA A 51 1.71 -6.13 13.39
CA ALA A 51 2.88 -6.90 12.99
C ALA A 51 3.96 -5.98 12.40
N VAL A 52 3.60 -5.11 11.45
CA VAL A 52 4.53 -4.16 10.82
C VAL A 52 5.12 -3.19 11.85
N GLN A 53 4.31 -2.61 12.74
CA GLN A 53 4.80 -1.72 13.81
C GLN A 53 5.78 -2.43 14.75
N GLN A 54 5.48 -3.68 15.13
CA GLN A 54 6.37 -4.46 15.99
C GLN A 54 7.68 -4.80 15.30
N LEU A 55 7.63 -5.24 14.03
CA LEU A 55 8.82 -5.56 13.23
C LEU A 55 9.68 -4.32 13.00
N ALA A 56 9.07 -3.19 12.64
CA ALA A 56 9.74 -1.90 12.47
C ALA A 56 10.45 -1.45 13.75
N LYS A 57 9.81 -1.60 14.91
CA LYS A 57 10.38 -1.29 16.22
C LYS A 57 11.60 -2.14 16.57
N THR A 58 11.61 -3.41 16.15
CA THR A 58 12.71 -4.36 16.40
C THR A 58 13.72 -4.44 15.27
N ALA A 59 13.51 -3.73 14.16
CA ALA A 59 14.47 -3.61 13.08
C ALA A 59 15.78 -2.98 13.62
N ASN A 60 16.87 -3.20 12.89
CA ASN A 60 18.16 -2.64 13.25
C ASN A 60 18.77 -1.92 12.03
N PRO A 61 18.77 -0.56 12.02
CA PRO A 61 18.21 0.33 13.03
C PRO A 61 16.66 0.27 13.10
N PRO A 62 16.03 0.66 14.22
CA PRO A 62 14.58 0.72 14.31
C PRO A 62 13.99 1.75 13.35
N ILE A 63 12.77 1.51 12.90
CA ILE A 63 12.02 2.38 12.00
C ILE A 63 10.87 3.02 12.79
N ASP A 64 10.75 4.34 12.72
CA ASP A 64 9.61 5.06 13.27
C ASP A 64 8.38 4.85 12.37
N THR A 65 7.22 4.55 12.96
CA THR A 65 5.99 4.31 12.20
C THR A 65 4.89 5.27 12.61
N VAL A 66 4.17 5.79 11.62
CA VAL A 66 2.86 6.45 11.82
C VAL A 66 1.82 5.57 11.16
N HIS A 67 0.73 5.26 11.86
CA HIS A 67 -0.44 4.61 11.26
C HIS A 67 -1.52 5.67 11.05
N SER A 68 -2.14 5.67 9.87
CA SER A 68 -3.30 6.51 9.58
C SER A 68 -4.30 5.71 8.73
N ASP A 69 -5.57 5.89 9.04
CA ASP A 69 -6.72 5.52 8.23
C ASP A 69 -7.57 6.75 7.89
N ASP A 70 -6.99 7.95 7.98
CA ASP A 70 -7.66 9.21 7.67
C ASP A 70 -7.10 9.81 6.36
N PRO A 71 -7.88 9.84 5.26
CA PRO A 71 -7.42 10.41 3.99
C PRO A 71 -7.07 11.91 4.09
N ARG A 72 -7.60 12.63 5.08
CA ARG A 72 -7.33 14.06 5.28
C ARG A 72 -5.90 14.33 5.71
N ASP A 73 -5.18 13.34 6.24
CA ASP A 73 -3.77 13.53 6.58
C ASP A 73 -2.91 13.84 5.33
N PHE A 74 -3.27 13.30 4.16
CA PHE A 74 -2.57 13.56 2.90
C PHE A 74 -2.78 14.98 2.38
N GLU A 75 -3.79 15.70 2.87
CA GLU A 75 -4.09 17.09 2.49
C GLU A 75 -3.25 18.11 3.30
N ARG A 76 -2.55 17.64 4.33
CA ARG A 76 -1.75 18.50 5.20
C ARG A 76 -0.46 18.91 4.51
N ASP A 77 -0.19 20.21 4.50
CA ASP A 77 1.01 20.79 3.89
C ASP A 77 2.29 20.08 4.33
N ASN A 78 3.05 19.59 3.35
CA ASN A 78 4.33 18.89 3.52
C ASN A 78 4.30 17.67 4.46
N TRP A 79 3.13 17.15 4.83
CA TRP A 79 3.07 16.06 5.79
C TRP A 79 3.76 14.79 5.29
N LEU A 80 3.67 14.51 3.99
CA LEU A 80 4.32 13.33 3.39
C LEU A 80 5.85 13.42 3.33
N SER A 81 6.44 14.61 3.35
CA SER A 81 7.89 14.78 3.12
C SER A 81 8.76 14.18 4.21
N GLN A 82 8.19 13.96 5.41
CA GLN A 82 8.88 13.36 6.54
C GLN A 82 9.03 11.83 6.46
N PHE A 83 8.32 11.18 5.53
CA PHE A 83 8.32 9.73 5.42
C PHE A 83 9.30 9.27 4.34
N ASP A 84 10.04 8.22 4.66
CA ASP A 84 10.93 7.54 3.72
C ASP A 84 10.15 6.58 2.82
N MET A 85 9.05 6.03 3.32
CA MET A 85 8.13 5.23 2.53
C MET A 85 6.68 5.32 3.01
N LEU A 86 5.77 5.07 2.08
CA LEU A 86 4.35 4.83 2.34
C LEU A 86 4.05 3.35 2.12
N MET A 87 3.45 2.69 3.10
CA MET A 87 2.97 1.32 3.02
C MET A 87 1.44 1.32 3.04
N PHE A 88 0.85 0.94 1.92
CA PHE A 88 -0.59 0.79 1.76
C PHE A 88 -0.94 -0.67 2.02
N ILE A 89 -1.62 -0.95 3.14
CA ILE A 89 -2.04 -2.31 3.50
C ILE A 89 -3.54 -2.42 3.31
N SER A 90 -3.96 -3.21 2.33
CA SER A 90 -5.37 -3.45 2.00
C SER A 90 -6.19 -2.16 1.90
N VAL A 91 -5.60 -1.12 1.33
CA VAL A 91 -6.28 0.15 1.02
C VAL A 91 -7.21 -0.09 -0.16
N SER A 92 -8.45 0.39 -0.09
CA SER A 92 -9.47 0.08 -1.10
C SER A 92 -10.37 1.26 -1.45
N GLY A 93 -10.92 1.24 -2.67
CA GLY A 93 -11.82 2.29 -3.17
C GLY A 93 -11.09 3.57 -3.55
N LYS A 94 -11.75 4.74 -3.48
CA LYS A 94 -11.13 6.01 -3.92
C LYS A 94 -9.94 6.39 -3.07
N ALA A 95 -9.97 6.03 -1.79
CA ALA A 95 -8.91 6.10 -0.79
C ALA A 95 -8.29 7.47 -0.49
N LEU A 96 -8.27 8.44 -1.41
CA LEU A 96 -7.75 9.79 -1.22
C LEU A 96 -8.68 10.80 -1.93
N SER A 97 -8.69 12.03 -1.43
CA SER A 97 -9.23 13.17 -2.17
C SER A 97 -8.31 13.53 -3.36
N PRO A 98 -8.77 14.36 -4.33
CA PRO A 98 -7.89 14.85 -5.39
C PRO A 98 -6.62 15.53 -4.88
N ASP A 99 -6.72 16.34 -3.82
CA ASP A 99 -5.59 17.06 -3.23
C ASP A 99 -4.62 16.09 -2.54
N GLY A 100 -5.15 15.12 -1.77
CA GLY A 100 -4.32 14.07 -1.15
C GLY A 100 -3.62 13.17 -2.18
N ALA A 101 -4.31 12.83 -3.28
CA ALA A 101 -3.72 12.09 -4.39
C ALA A 101 -2.64 12.91 -5.11
N GLU A 102 -2.83 14.22 -5.29
CA GLU A 102 -1.80 15.09 -5.84
C GLU A 102 -0.57 15.18 -4.92
N ALA A 103 -0.77 15.30 -3.60
CA ALA A 103 0.31 15.28 -2.63
C ALA A 103 1.10 13.97 -2.68
N MET A 104 0.41 12.82 -2.75
CA MET A 104 1.04 11.51 -2.91
C MET A 104 1.82 11.41 -4.22
N ARG A 105 1.24 11.86 -5.34
CA ARG A 105 1.92 11.88 -6.65
C ARG A 105 3.24 12.67 -6.57
N LYS A 106 3.21 13.87 -6.00
CA LYS A 106 4.41 14.72 -5.82
C LYS A 106 5.44 14.05 -4.92
N TYR A 107 5.02 13.38 -3.86
CA TYR A 107 5.90 12.60 -2.98
C TYR A 107 6.64 11.49 -3.74
N ILE A 108 5.92 10.74 -4.60
CA ILE A 108 6.54 9.68 -5.42
C ILE A 108 7.48 10.28 -6.48
N GLU A 109 7.10 11.39 -7.12
CA GLU A 109 7.96 12.11 -8.07
C GLU A 109 9.25 12.61 -7.43
N ALA A 110 9.19 13.00 -6.15
CA ALA A 110 10.33 13.42 -5.33
C ALA A 110 11.22 12.26 -4.84
N GLY A 111 10.90 11.01 -5.21
CA GLY A 111 11.73 9.83 -4.91
C GLY A 111 11.31 9.01 -3.70
N GLY A 112 10.14 9.30 -3.12
CA GLY A 112 9.62 8.58 -1.98
C GLY A 112 9.36 7.10 -2.25
N GLY A 113 9.57 6.26 -1.23
CA GLY A 113 9.29 4.82 -1.32
C GLY A 113 7.79 4.51 -1.27
N TYR A 114 7.36 3.48 -2.00
CA TYR A 114 5.98 2.97 -1.97
C TYR A 114 5.93 1.45 -1.84
N MET A 115 5.07 0.96 -0.95
CA MET A 115 4.73 -0.46 -0.86
C MET A 115 3.22 -0.64 -0.89
N GLY A 116 2.71 -1.41 -1.85
CA GLY A 116 1.32 -1.89 -1.84
C GLY A 116 1.26 -3.33 -1.35
N VAL A 117 0.31 -3.63 -0.47
CA VAL A 117 0.07 -4.99 0.03
C VAL A 117 -1.38 -5.37 -0.18
N HIS A 118 -1.59 -6.55 -0.78
CA HIS A 118 -2.89 -7.18 -1.00
C HIS A 118 -3.86 -6.27 -1.78
N GLU A 119 -4.99 -5.87 -1.19
CA GLU A 119 -6.02 -5.05 -1.83
C GLU A 119 -5.55 -3.64 -2.20
N ALA A 120 -4.33 -3.21 -1.85
CA ALA A 120 -3.79 -1.92 -2.31
C ALA A 120 -3.81 -1.75 -3.85
N CYS A 121 -3.89 -2.84 -4.63
CA CYS A 121 -4.09 -2.79 -6.08
C CYS A 121 -5.56 -2.62 -6.53
N ASP A 122 -6.52 -2.46 -5.61
CA ASP A 122 -7.94 -2.22 -5.83
C ASP A 122 -8.37 -0.86 -5.24
N ALA A 123 -7.51 0.15 -5.45
CA ALA A 123 -7.72 1.51 -4.97
C ALA A 123 -7.33 2.56 -6.01
N LEU A 124 -7.81 3.80 -5.82
CA LEU A 124 -7.38 4.99 -6.56
C LEU A 124 -7.53 4.86 -8.09
N TYR A 125 -8.58 4.19 -8.56
CA TYR A 125 -8.88 4.02 -9.99
C TYR A 125 -9.02 5.37 -10.73
N GLU A 126 -9.45 6.42 -10.02
CA GLU A 126 -9.55 7.78 -10.54
C GLU A 126 -8.18 8.43 -10.78
N GLN A 127 -7.11 7.87 -10.21
CA GLN A 127 -5.76 8.39 -10.27
C GLN A 127 -4.93 7.57 -11.25
N HIS A 128 -4.95 7.97 -12.53
CA HIS A 128 -4.29 7.26 -13.62
C HIS A 128 -2.80 6.93 -13.42
N TRP A 129 -2.11 7.69 -12.57
CA TRP A 129 -0.71 7.47 -12.20
C TRP A 129 -0.55 6.31 -11.19
N TYR A 130 -1.54 6.06 -10.34
CA TYR A 130 -1.47 5.08 -9.26
C TYR A 130 -1.35 3.66 -9.80
N GLY A 131 -2.12 3.33 -10.82
CA GLY A 131 -2.04 2.03 -11.48
C GLY A 131 -0.64 1.73 -12.08
N ARG A 132 0.09 2.75 -12.54
CA ARG A 132 1.51 2.59 -12.94
C ARG A 132 2.43 2.37 -11.75
N LEU A 133 2.16 3.06 -10.64
CA LEU A 133 2.90 2.91 -9.40
C LEU A 133 2.74 1.50 -8.83
N VAL A 134 1.51 1.02 -8.63
CA VAL A 134 1.24 -0.33 -8.11
C VAL A 134 1.61 -1.41 -9.13
N GLY A 135 1.39 -1.17 -10.42
CA GLY A 135 1.86 -1.99 -11.54
C GLY A 135 0.74 -2.69 -12.32
N ALA A 136 -0.30 -3.13 -11.64
CA ALA A 136 -1.54 -3.62 -12.25
C ALA A 136 -2.69 -3.55 -11.23
N TYR A 137 -3.92 -3.37 -11.73
CA TYR A 137 -5.12 -3.41 -10.90
C TYR A 137 -5.64 -4.83 -10.72
N PHE A 138 -6.26 -5.07 -9.57
CA PHE A 138 -7.01 -6.30 -9.29
C PHE A 138 -8.06 -6.60 -10.37
N ASN A 139 -8.23 -7.87 -10.72
CA ASN A 139 -9.31 -8.35 -11.58
C ASN A 139 -10.25 -9.27 -10.80
N TYR A 140 -9.74 -10.43 -10.37
CA TYR A 140 -10.45 -11.39 -9.54
C TYR A 140 -9.47 -12.34 -8.85
N HIS A 141 -9.96 -13.20 -7.96
CA HIS A 141 -9.23 -14.37 -7.47
C HIS A 141 -10.18 -15.57 -7.39
N PRO A 142 -9.70 -16.83 -7.49
CA PRO A 142 -10.50 -18.00 -7.13
C PRO A 142 -10.74 -18.03 -5.61
N GLN A 143 -11.46 -19.04 -5.11
CA GLN A 143 -11.57 -19.20 -3.66
C GLN A 143 -10.20 -19.25 -2.99
N ILE A 144 -10.09 -18.66 -1.80
CA ILE A 144 -8.89 -18.73 -0.98
C ILE A 144 -8.42 -20.18 -0.87
N THR A 145 -7.14 -20.41 -1.13
CA THR A 145 -6.63 -21.75 -1.40
C THR A 145 -5.18 -21.90 -0.95
N HIS A 146 -4.74 -23.16 -0.84
CA HIS A 146 -3.32 -23.44 -0.81
C HIS A 146 -2.75 -23.32 -2.21
N ALA A 147 -1.67 -22.55 -2.35
CA ALA A 147 -0.93 -22.41 -3.59
C ALA A 147 0.57 -22.54 -3.32
N THR A 148 1.29 -23.06 -4.31
CA THR A 148 2.74 -23.03 -4.35
C THR A 148 3.17 -21.81 -5.15
N LEU A 149 4.09 -21.05 -4.59
CA LEU A 149 4.69 -19.87 -5.21
C LEU A 149 6.12 -20.20 -5.63
N ASP A 150 6.50 -19.74 -6.82
CA ASP A 150 7.87 -19.83 -7.34
C ASP A 150 8.63 -18.54 -7.01
N ILE A 151 9.82 -18.69 -6.43
CA ILE A 151 10.67 -17.56 -6.06
C ILE A 151 11.66 -17.28 -7.20
N VAL A 152 11.23 -16.43 -8.13
CA VAL A 152 11.93 -16.18 -9.41
C VAL A 152 13.15 -15.27 -9.27
N ASN A 153 13.27 -14.53 -8.17
CA ASN A 153 14.47 -13.77 -7.84
C ASN A 153 14.79 -13.99 -6.36
N ARG A 154 15.87 -14.73 -6.07
CA ARG A 154 16.33 -15.07 -4.71
C ARG A 154 17.49 -14.19 -4.21
N THR A 155 17.85 -13.14 -4.94
CA THR A 155 18.86 -12.17 -4.48
C THR A 155 18.23 -10.90 -3.95
N HIS A 156 16.95 -10.65 -4.25
CA HIS A 156 16.22 -9.52 -3.70
C HIS A 156 15.99 -9.70 -2.19
N PRO A 157 16.16 -8.65 -1.35
CA PRO A 157 16.04 -8.78 0.12
C PRO A 157 14.69 -9.33 0.61
N SER A 158 13.60 -9.11 -0.13
CA SER A 158 12.27 -9.66 0.20
C SER A 158 12.15 -11.18 0.00
N THR A 159 13.09 -11.83 -0.67
CA THR A 159 12.96 -13.24 -1.06
C THR A 159 14.24 -14.05 -0.85
N GLN A 160 15.34 -13.42 -0.44
CA GLN A 160 16.64 -14.09 -0.24
C GLN A 160 16.63 -15.18 0.84
N HIS A 161 15.75 -15.08 1.84
CA HIS A 161 15.57 -16.07 2.89
C HIS A 161 14.72 -17.27 2.45
N LEU A 162 14.05 -17.18 1.30
CA LEU A 162 13.14 -18.21 0.80
C LEU A 162 13.88 -19.33 0.05
N ASN A 163 13.28 -20.52 0.10
CA ASN A 163 13.60 -21.62 -0.80
C ASN A 163 13.17 -21.29 -2.24
N ALA A 164 13.43 -22.20 -3.18
CA ALA A 164 12.99 -22.03 -4.57
C ALA A 164 11.46 -21.93 -4.70
N THR A 165 10.72 -22.57 -3.78
CA THR A 165 9.27 -22.51 -3.69
C THR A 165 8.81 -22.17 -2.28
N TRP A 166 7.61 -21.60 -2.17
CA TRP A 166 6.96 -21.26 -0.91
C TRP A 166 5.47 -21.57 -0.99
N ARG A 167 4.97 -22.41 -0.07
CA ARG A 167 3.55 -22.80 -0.01
C ARG A 167 2.80 -21.91 0.96
N VAL A 168 1.72 -21.29 0.49
CA VAL A 168 0.89 -20.36 1.27
C VAL A 168 -0.56 -20.81 1.36
N TYR A 169 -1.37 -20.14 2.19
CA TYR A 169 -2.83 -20.19 2.16
C TYR A 169 -3.35 -18.76 2.04
N ASP A 170 -3.70 -18.35 0.82
CA ASP A 170 -4.03 -16.96 0.50
C ASP A 170 -4.87 -16.89 -0.80
N GLU A 171 -5.24 -15.67 -1.20
CA GLU A 171 -5.94 -15.39 -2.44
C GLU A 171 -4.95 -15.24 -3.61
N MET A 172 -5.13 -16.06 -4.65
CA MET A 172 -4.30 -15.97 -5.86
C MET A 172 -4.88 -14.93 -6.82
N TYR A 173 -4.50 -13.67 -6.62
CA TYR A 173 -5.01 -12.54 -7.40
C TYR A 173 -4.63 -12.62 -8.86
N ASN A 174 -5.60 -12.37 -9.72
CA ASN A 174 -5.44 -12.15 -11.14
C ASN A 174 -5.56 -10.66 -11.46
N PHE A 175 -4.88 -10.20 -12.50
CA PHE A 175 -4.69 -8.77 -12.77
C PHE A 175 -5.19 -8.33 -14.15
N ASN A 176 -5.62 -7.07 -14.23
CA ASN A 176 -6.15 -6.45 -15.45
C ASN A 176 -5.08 -6.04 -16.48
N SER A 177 -3.81 -6.25 -16.17
CA SER A 177 -2.69 -6.01 -17.08
C SER A 177 -1.43 -6.72 -16.63
N ASN A 178 -0.45 -6.79 -17.52
CA ASN A 178 0.85 -7.39 -17.27
C ASN A 178 1.83 -6.37 -16.65
N PRO A 179 2.22 -6.49 -15.36
CA PRO A 179 3.09 -5.51 -14.72
C PRO A 179 4.48 -5.39 -15.37
N SER A 180 5.00 -6.44 -16.02
CA SER A 180 6.33 -6.39 -16.66
C SER A 180 6.39 -5.41 -17.82
N LYS A 181 5.25 -5.10 -18.46
CA LYS A 181 5.16 -4.09 -19.51
C LYS A 181 5.44 -2.67 -19.00
N TRP A 182 5.33 -2.46 -17.68
CA TRP A 182 5.66 -1.21 -16.99
C TRP A 182 7.06 -1.22 -16.36
N GLY A 183 7.88 -2.20 -16.71
CA GLY A 183 9.23 -2.39 -16.18
C GLY A 183 9.27 -3.00 -14.78
N LYS A 184 8.13 -3.52 -14.27
CA LYS A 184 8.10 -4.22 -12.99
C LYS A 184 8.89 -5.53 -13.07
N GLN A 185 9.73 -5.77 -12.09
CA GLN A 185 10.57 -6.96 -11.97
C GLN A 185 9.94 -7.92 -10.96
N TYR A 186 9.72 -9.17 -11.37
CA TYR A 186 9.06 -10.15 -10.51
C TYR A 186 10.03 -10.74 -9.49
N VAL A 187 9.54 -10.97 -8.28
CA VAL A 187 10.25 -11.73 -7.23
C VAL A 187 9.50 -13.00 -6.84
N ILE A 188 8.17 -13.01 -7.01
CA ILE A 188 7.32 -14.17 -6.73
C ILE A 188 6.27 -14.31 -7.83
N THR A 189 6.08 -15.54 -8.31
CA THR A 189 5.02 -15.93 -9.24
C THR A 189 4.24 -17.13 -8.67
N ALA A 190 3.03 -17.40 -9.15
CA ALA A 190 2.26 -18.57 -8.73
C ALA A 190 2.47 -19.77 -9.67
N ASP A 191 2.63 -20.97 -9.10
CA ASP A 191 2.50 -22.22 -9.84
C ASP A 191 1.00 -22.51 -10.03
N GLU A 192 0.49 -22.16 -11.21
CA GLU A 192 -0.93 -22.31 -11.57
C GLU A 192 -1.40 -23.78 -11.67
N SER A 193 -0.50 -24.76 -11.53
CA SER A 193 -0.86 -26.18 -11.43
C SER A 193 -1.16 -26.62 -9.98
N SER A 194 -0.80 -25.80 -9.00
CA SER A 194 -0.88 -26.13 -7.57
C SER A 194 -2.22 -25.81 -6.91
N TYR A 195 -3.12 -25.11 -7.61
CA TYR A 195 -4.45 -24.74 -7.13
C TYR A 195 -5.50 -24.76 -8.25
N ALA A 196 -6.77 -24.81 -7.88
CA ALA A 196 -7.88 -24.77 -8.82
C ALA A 196 -8.43 -23.35 -8.99
N ASP A 197 -8.61 -22.93 -10.24
CA ASP A 197 -9.34 -21.72 -10.59
C ASP A 197 -10.43 -22.07 -11.62
N PRO A 198 -11.71 -22.09 -11.22
CA PRO A 198 -12.82 -22.45 -12.09
C PRO A 198 -13.34 -21.28 -12.95
N VAL A 199 -12.79 -20.07 -12.80
CA VAL A 199 -13.32 -18.85 -13.44
C VAL A 199 -12.79 -18.71 -14.86
N GLU A 200 -11.48 -18.65 -15.04
CA GLU A 200 -10.85 -18.62 -16.36
C GLU A 200 -9.74 -19.67 -16.48
N THR A 201 -9.41 -20.05 -17.71
CA THR A 201 -8.27 -20.93 -17.98
C THR A 201 -6.95 -20.18 -17.80
N VAL A 202 -5.86 -20.92 -17.53
CA VAL A 202 -4.48 -20.39 -17.50
C VAL A 202 -4.18 -19.51 -18.72
N LYS A 203 -4.59 -19.95 -19.92
CA LYS A 203 -4.38 -19.20 -21.17
C LYS A 203 -5.13 -17.87 -21.19
N GLN A 204 -6.36 -17.82 -20.68
CA GLN A 204 -7.15 -16.59 -20.62
C GLN A 204 -6.53 -15.58 -19.67
N ARG A 205 -6.17 -16.01 -18.45
CA ARG A 205 -5.47 -15.16 -17.48
C ARG A 205 -4.16 -14.63 -18.04
N ALA A 206 -3.32 -15.51 -18.59
CA ALA A 206 -2.03 -15.16 -19.17
C ALA A 206 -2.13 -14.13 -20.30
N SER A 207 -3.27 -14.08 -21.01
CA SER A 207 -3.51 -13.09 -22.07
C SER A 207 -3.66 -11.66 -21.55
N GLU A 208 -4.01 -11.48 -20.27
CA GLU A 208 -4.19 -10.17 -19.63
C GLU A 208 -3.04 -9.86 -18.66
N GLN A 209 -2.82 -10.71 -17.65
CA GLN A 209 -1.82 -10.49 -16.60
C GLN A 209 -0.40 -10.88 -16.98
N GLY A 210 -0.23 -11.54 -18.12
CA GLY A 210 1.04 -12.12 -18.54
C GLY A 210 1.31 -13.49 -17.93
N SER A 211 2.46 -14.05 -18.33
CA SER A 211 2.98 -15.32 -17.83
C SER A 211 4.49 -15.19 -17.61
N PRO A 212 5.05 -15.78 -16.54
CA PRO A 212 4.39 -16.51 -15.45
C PRO A 212 3.42 -15.63 -14.62
N HIS A 213 2.47 -16.23 -13.89
CA HIS A 213 1.45 -15.52 -13.08
C HIS A 213 2.11 -14.67 -11.99
N PRO A 214 2.10 -13.33 -12.09
CA PRO A 214 2.83 -12.46 -11.15
C PRO A 214 2.12 -12.35 -9.79
N ILE A 215 2.85 -12.45 -8.68
CA ILE A 215 2.31 -12.30 -7.32
C ILE A 215 2.98 -11.17 -6.56
N ALA A 216 4.29 -11.00 -6.70
CA ALA A 216 5.02 -9.88 -6.10
C ALA A 216 6.11 -9.35 -7.03
N TRP A 217 6.29 -8.04 -7.04
CA TRP A 217 7.20 -7.35 -7.94
C TRP A 217 7.68 -6.01 -7.39
N TRP A 218 8.74 -5.48 -8.00
CA TRP A 218 9.34 -4.20 -7.66
C TRP A 218 9.68 -3.37 -8.89
N LYS A 219 9.96 -2.09 -8.68
CA LYS A 219 10.58 -1.20 -9.67
C LYS A 219 11.44 -0.17 -8.96
N GLU A 220 12.54 0.22 -9.58
CA GLU A 220 13.36 1.37 -9.18
C GLU A 220 13.44 2.34 -10.36
N GLY A 221 13.28 3.64 -10.07
CA GLY A 221 13.22 4.68 -11.09
C GLY A 221 11.93 4.70 -11.91
N ASP A 222 11.71 5.82 -12.60
CA ASP A 222 10.64 6.02 -13.58
C ASP A 222 9.25 5.53 -13.11
N GLN A 223 8.92 5.74 -11.83
CA GLN A 223 7.74 5.10 -11.22
C GLN A 223 6.43 5.47 -11.89
N LEU A 224 6.27 6.74 -12.27
CA LEU A 224 5.05 7.30 -12.86
C LEU A 224 5.20 7.61 -14.36
N THR A 225 6.38 7.41 -14.93
CA THR A 225 6.69 7.70 -16.33
C THR A 225 5.65 7.05 -17.25
N TYR A 226 4.98 7.90 -18.03
CA TYR A 226 3.91 7.46 -18.93
C TYR A 226 4.47 6.88 -20.24
N ASN A 227 3.90 5.75 -20.66
CA ASN A 227 4.16 5.16 -21.97
C ASN A 227 2.84 5.05 -22.75
N PRO A 228 2.67 5.75 -23.88
CA PRO A 228 1.42 5.74 -24.65
C PRO A 228 1.07 4.39 -25.30
N HIS A 229 2.05 3.49 -25.40
CA HIS A 229 1.90 2.18 -26.03
C HIS A 229 1.64 1.06 -25.03
N VAL A 230 1.66 1.35 -23.74
CA VAL A 230 1.39 0.37 -22.67
C VAL A 230 0.14 0.84 -21.93
N LYS A 231 -0.76 -0.11 -21.65
CA LYS A 231 -1.98 0.13 -20.90
C LYS A 231 -1.84 -0.43 -19.50
N VAL A 232 -2.31 0.33 -18.51
CA VAL A 232 -2.41 -0.14 -17.12
C VAL A 232 -3.61 -1.08 -16.97
N GLY A 233 -4.58 -1.01 -17.90
CA GLY A 233 -5.78 -1.84 -17.84
C GLY A 233 -6.85 -1.24 -16.94
N GLY A 234 -7.95 -1.97 -16.71
CA GLY A 234 -9.03 -1.54 -15.82
C GLY A 234 -9.83 -0.31 -16.28
N GLY A 235 -9.58 0.21 -17.48
CA GLY A 235 -10.24 1.43 -17.98
C GLY A 235 -9.69 2.73 -17.40
N THR A 236 -8.54 2.70 -16.73
CA THR A 236 -7.96 3.83 -15.99
C THR A 236 -6.74 4.44 -16.69
N ASP A 237 -6.63 4.32 -18.00
CA ASP A 237 -5.54 4.96 -18.75
C ASP A 237 -5.86 6.43 -19.02
N PRO A 238 -4.90 7.36 -18.86
CA PRO A 238 -5.17 8.79 -18.96
C PRO A 238 -5.48 9.21 -20.40
N THR A 239 -6.33 10.22 -20.53
CA THR A 239 -6.60 10.92 -21.78
C THR A 239 -5.41 11.78 -22.21
N LYS A 240 -5.39 12.18 -23.49
CA LYS A 240 -4.38 13.14 -24.01
C LYS A 240 -4.39 14.48 -23.26
N GLN A 241 -5.52 14.88 -22.68
CA GLN A 241 -5.64 16.13 -21.93
C GLN A 241 -4.94 16.01 -20.57
N GLU A 242 -5.17 14.93 -19.84
CA GLU A 242 -4.57 14.68 -18.51
C GLU A 242 -3.04 14.52 -18.58
N ILE A 243 -2.55 13.95 -19.68
CA ILE A 243 -1.11 13.89 -19.95
C ILE A 243 -0.54 15.30 -20.10
N ARG A 244 -1.22 16.18 -20.86
CA ARG A 244 -0.76 17.57 -21.08
C ARG A 244 -0.88 18.44 -19.83
N SER A 245 -1.84 18.19 -18.95
CA SER A 245 -1.97 18.91 -17.68
C SER A 245 -0.96 18.45 -16.62
N GLY A 246 -0.20 17.37 -16.88
CA GLY A 246 0.78 16.83 -15.94
C GLY A 246 0.18 16.03 -14.78
N THR A 247 -1.14 15.89 -14.70
CA THR A 247 -1.84 15.11 -13.66
C THR A 247 -1.62 13.61 -13.81
N ALA A 248 -1.18 13.17 -14.99
CA ALA A 248 -0.68 11.82 -15.20
C ALA A 248 0.64 11.53 -14.46
N GLY A 249 1.41 12.53 -14.03
CA GLY A 249 2.73 12.32 -13.45
C GLY A 249 3.77 11.82 -14.47
N THR A 250 5.05 12.07 -14.16
CA THR A 250 6.09 12.07 -15.21
C THR A 250 7.40 11.37 -14.86
N GLY A 251 7.64 10.97 -13.60
CA GLY A 251 8.92 10.42 -13.17
C GLY A 251 8.84 9.67 -11.84
N GLY A 252 9.82 9.89 -10.96
CA GLY A 252 9.95 9.25 -9.66
C GLY A 252 11.16 8.32 -9.62
N ALA A 253 12.27 8.84 -9.08
CA ALA A 253 13.54 8.11 -9.01
C ALA A 253 13.60 7.06 -7.88
N GLY A 254 12.56 7.03 -7.02
CA GLY A 254 12.47 6.15 -5.87
C GLY A 254 12.18 4.69 -6.23
N ARG A 255 11.85 3.92 -5.20
CA ARG A 255 11.56 2.49 -5.30
C ARG A 255 10.09 2.21 -4.99
N SER A 256 9.51 1.25 -5.69
CA SER A 256 8.18 0.69 -5.39
C SER A 256 8.22 -0.83 -5.28
N PHE A 257 7.41 -1.38 -4.39
CA PHE A 257 7.21 -2.80 -4.22
C PHE A 257 5.72 -3.11 -4.10
N TYR A 258 5.29 -4.26 -4.62
CA TYR A 258 3.94 -4.77 -4.43
C TYR A 258 3.96 -6.28 -4.16
N THR A 259 3.08 -6.74 -3.27
CA THR A 259 2.76 -8.16 -3.10
C THR A 259 1.26 -8.35 -2.98
N ALA A 260 0.72 -9.34 -3.69
CA ALA A 260 -0.70 -9.69 -3.65
C ALA A 260 -1.10 -10.48 -2.40
N LEU A 261 -0.11 -11.00 -1.66
CA LEU A 261 -0.33 -11.75 -0.43
C LEU A 261 -0.74 -10.82 0.72
N GLY A 262 -1.39 -11.39 1.75
CA GLY A 262 -1.72 -10.69 2.99
C GLY A 262 -3.20 -10.68 3.35
N HIS A 263 -4.02 -11.55 2.76
CA HIS A 263 -5.46 -11.59 3.06
C HIS A 263 -5.75 -11.92 4.53
N THR A 264 -5.09 -12.95 5.06
CA THR A 264 -5.45 -13.55 6.34
C THR A 264 -4.61 -13.06 7.52
N ASN A 265 -5.18 -13.13 8.73
CA ASN A 265 -4.42 -13.01 9.97
C ASN A 265 -3.28 -14.05 10.07
N ALA A 266 -3.47 -15.24 9.50
CA ALA A 266 -2.45 -16.29 9.53
C ALA A 266 -1.20 -15.87 8.76
N MET A 267 -1.36 -15.25 7.58
CA MET A 267 -0.24 -14.72 6.81
C MET A 267 0.54 -13.67 7.61
N TRP A 268 -0.13 -12.70 8.22
CA TRP A 268 0.54 -11.68 9.03
C TRP A 268 1.20 -12.19 10.32
N ASN A 269 0.85 -13.40 10.78
CA ASN A 269 1.52 -14.08 11.87
C ASN A 269 2.60 -15.08 11.41
N ASP A 270 2.74 -15.33 10.10
CA ASP A 270 3.77 -16.21 9.54
C ASP A 270 5.12 -15.47 9.51
N PRO A 271 6.16 -15.96 10.24
CA PRO A 271 7.49 -15.36 10.22
C PRO A 271 8.11 -15.29 8.81
N VAL A 272 7.77 -16.21 7.91
CA VAL A 272 8.29 -16.23 6.53
C VAL A 272 7.72 -15.06 5.73
N PHE A 273 6.42 -14.80 5.85
CA PHE A 273 5.79 -13.63 5.24
C PHE A 273 6.25 -12.32 5.89
N GLN A 274 6.39 -12.28 7.21
CA GLN A 274 6.93 -11.11 7.91
C GLN A 274 8.34 -10.75 7.42
N GLN A 275 9.21 -11.74 7.19
CA GLN A 275 10.52 -11.52 6.58
C GLN A 275 10.43 -11.04 5.12
N HIS A 276 9.46 -11.54 4.35
CA HIS A 276 9.20 -11.03 3.00
C HIS A 276 8.84 -9.54 3.00
N ILE A 277 7.93 -9.14 3.89
CA ILE A 277 7.53 -7.74 4.07
C ILE A 277 8.72 -6.89 4.50
N MET A 278 9.47 -7.30 5.53
CA MET A 278 10.59 -6.50 6.04
C MET A 278 11.78 -6.43 5.09
N GLY A 279 12.01 -7.47 4.28
CA GLY A 279 13.01 -7.42 3.22
C GLY A 279 12.63 -6.40 2.13
N ALA A 280 11.34 -6.31 1.77
CA ALA A 280 10.86 -5.27 0.85
C ALA A 280 11.00 -3.87 1.47
N VAL A 281 10.62 -3.70 2.75
CA VAL A 281 10.78 -2.44 3.50
C VAL A 281 12.24 -1.99 3.52
N SER A 282 13.18 -2.88 3.86
CA SER A 282 14.61 -2.56 3.87
C SER A 282 15.08 -2.10 2.49
N TRP A 283 14.72 -2.83 1.44
CA TRP A 283 15.11 -2.48 0.07
C TRP A 283 14.55 -1.12 -0.36
N LEU A 284 13.30 -0.81 -0.03
CA LEU A 284 12.68 0.49 -0.30
C LEU A 284 13.39 1.61 0.44
N MET A 285 13.65 1.42 1.73
CA MET A 285 14.29 2.40 2.59
C MET A 285 15.75 2.66 2.22
N ASP A 286 16.44 1.70 1.62
CA ASP A 286 17.84 1.85 1.16
C ASP A 286 17.94 2.50 -0.22
N SER A 287 16.85 3.11 -0.71
CA SER A 287 16.86 3.90 -1.94
C SER A 287 17.83 5.08 -1.81
N PRO A 288 18.80 5.25 -2.75
CA PRO A 288 19.82 6.29 -2.65
C PRO A 288 19.28 7.70 -2.90
N VAL A 289 18.03 7.82 -3.34
CA VAL A 289 17.38 9.12 -3.60
C VAL A 289 16.58 9.64 -2.42
N LEU A 290 16.41 8.84 -1.36
CA LEU A 290 15.79 9.30 -0.12
C LEU A 290 16.71 10.24 0.62
N LYS A 291 16.11 11.23 1.28
CA LYS A 291 16.82 12.20 2.12
C LYS A 291 17.65 11.50 3.23
N SER A 292 17.08 10.47 3.86
CA SER A 292 17.69 9.66 4.92
C SER A 292 18.82 8.74 4.47
N SER A 293 18.98 8.53 3.17
CA SER A 293 19.95 7.59 2.59
C SER A 293 20.99 8.29 1.72
N SER A 294 20.90 9.61 1.58
CA SER A 294 21.78 10.39 0.72
C SER A 294 22.55 11.44 1.52
N PRO A 295 23.89 11.45 1.48
CA PRO A 295 24.69 12.49 2.13
C PRO A 295 24.52 13.87 1.47
N ASN A 296 24.08 13.91 0.21
CA ASN A 296 23.80 15.12 -0.56
C ASN A 296 22.48 14.93 -1.33
N PRO A 297 21.32 14.98 -0.64
CA PRO A 297 20.05 14.73 -1.28
C PRO A 297 19.73 15.83 -2.29
N ALA A 298 19.00 15.47 -3.35
CA ALA A 298 18.50 16.45 -4.31
C ALA A 298 17.58 17.47 -3.61
N ALA A 299 17.53 18.70 -4.12
CA ALA A 299 16.59 19.69 -3.62
C ALA A 299 15.15 19.18 -3.72
N GLY A 300 14.43 19.18 -2.60
CA GLY A 300 13.06 18.66 -2.51
C GLY A 300 12.95 17.14 -2.32
N ALA A 301 14.06 16.43 -2.11
CA ALA A 301 14.01 15.01 -1.73
C ALA A 301 13.18 14.80 -0.46
N VAL A 302 12.41 13.71 -0.46
CA VAL A 302 11.57 13.30 0.67
C VAL A 302 12.30 12.27 1.53
N GLY A 303 11.85 12.13 2.78
CA GLY A 303 12.44 11.25 3.77
C GLY A 303 12.77 11.97 5.07
N SER A 304 13.03 11.18 6.11
CA SER A 304 13.49 11.70 7.40
C SER A 304 14.90 12.33 7.29
N ASP A 305 15.25 13.15 8.29
CA ASP A 305 16.62 13.68 8.48
C ASP A 305 17.56 12.64 9.13
N TYR A 306 17.36 11.34 8.86
CA TYR A 306 18.20 10.29 9.43
C TYR A 306 19.64 10.41 8.90
N ASP A 307 20.60 10.42 9.82
CA ASP A 307 22.02 10.33 9.51
C ASP A 307 22.60 9.10 10.22
N PRO A 308 22.86 7.98 9.53
CA PRO A 308 23.37 6.75 10.14
C PRO A 308 24.79 6.90 10.72
N THR A 309 25.47 8.01 10.44
CA THR A 309 26.79 8.34 11.00
C THR A 309 26.72 9.25 12.22
N ALA A 310 25.53 9.78 12.53
CA ALA A 310 25.34 10.55 13.75
C ALA A 310 25.53 9.64 14.97
N VAL A 311 26.28 10.12 15.96
CA VAL A 311 26.49 9.40 17.22
C VAL A 311 25.41 9.87 18.21
N PRO A 312 24.49 8.99 18.66
CA PRO A 312 23.46 9.40 19.60
C PRO A 312 24.07 9.68 20.97
N THR A 313 23.86 10.89 21.48
CA THR A 313 24.22 11.25 22.87
C THR A 313 22.99 11.01 23.76
N SER A 314 22.97 9.91 24.51
CA SER A 314 21.80 9.45 25.25
C SER A 314 21.62 10.12 26.61
N THR A 315 20.42 10.63 26.90
CA THR A 315 19.83 10.58 28.26
C THR A 315 18.33 10.39 28.15
N ALA A 316 17.84 9.25 28.64
CA ALA A 316 16.45 8.84 28.62
C ALA A 316 15.67 9.37 29.84
N THR A 317 14.39 9.65 29.64
CA THR A 317 13.36 9.58 30.70
C THR A 317 12.00 9.24 30.08
N SER A 318 11.41 8.12 30.49
CA SER A 318 9.97 7.79 30.34
C SER A 318 9.20 8.30 31.57
N PRO A 319 7.87 8.57 31.50
CA PRO A 319 6.81 7.52 31.58
C PRO A 319 5.54 7.90 30.75
N SER A 320 4.38 7.24 30.66
CA SER A 320 3.77 5.96 31.09
C SER A 320 2.55 5.71 30.18
N ALA A 321 2.16 4.44 30.01
CA ALA A 321 0.94 4.02 29.31
C ALA A 321 -0.32 4.09 30.19
N SER A 322 -1.50 4.21 29.55
CA SER A 322 -2.75 3.68 30.11
C SER A 322 -3.63 3.06 29.02
N ALA A 323 -4.21 1.91 29.33
CA ALA A 323 -5.04 1.05 28.48
C ALA A 323 -6.54 1.29 28.67
N ALA A 324 -7.35 0.95 27.66
CA ALA A 324 -8.75 0.49 27.76
C ALA A 324 -9.12 -0.11 26.37
N ALA A 325 -9.34 -1.42 26.22
CA ALA A 325 -10.52 -2.24 26.57
C ALA A 325 -11.41 -2.48 25.32
N LEU A 326 -11.65 -3.76 25.04
CA LEU A 326 -12.37 -4.35 23.89
C LEU A 326 -13.85 -4.57 24.24
N ASP A 327 -14.73 -4.62 23.23
CA ASP A 327 -15.91 -5.51 23.21
C ASP A 327 -16.52 -5.64 21.77
N PRO A 328 -17.31 -6.68 21.46
CA PRO A 328 -17.20 -7.42 20.20
C PRO A 328 -18.52 -7.53 19.40
N PHE A 329 -18.42 -8.21 18.26
CA PHE A 329 -19.49 -8.75 17.39
C PHE A 329 -20.29 -7.78 16.52
N SER A 330 -20.08 -7.91 15.21
CA SER A 330 -21.20 -8.11 14.28
C SER A 330 -20.77 -8.96 13.09
N THR A 331 -21.49 -10.06 12.90
CA THR A 331 -21.44 -11.00 11.78
C THR A 331 -22.37 -10.53 10.66
N LEU A 332 -21.90 -10.58 9.39
CA LEU A 332 -22.57 -11.15 8.20
C LEU A 332 -22.14 -10.45 6.89
N VAL A 333 -21.40 -11.21 6.08
CA VAL A 333 -21.61 -11.55 4.66
C VAL A 333 -21.91 -10.45 3.63
N SER A 334 -21.13 -10.55 2.53
CA SER A 334 -21.42 -10.16 1.14
C SER A 334 -21.01 -8.74 0.71
N GLY A 335 -19.72 -8.60 0.36
CA GLY A 335 -19.29 -7.61 -0.63
C GLY A 335 -19.51 -8.15 -2.04
N THR A 336 -20.32 -7.46 -2.83
CA THR A 336 -20.53 -7.72 -4.25
C THR A 336 -19.27 -7.42 -5.05
N PRO A 337 -18.79 -8.31 -5.94
CA PRO A 337 -17.78 -7.95 -6.92
C PRO A 337 -18.36 -6.88 -7.86
N VAL A 338 -17.58 -5.87 -8.21
CA VAL A 338 -17.78 -5.13 -9.46
C VAL A 338 -17.09 -5.97 -10.54
N PRO A 339 -17.82 -6.72 -11.39
CA PRO A 339 -17.17 -7.59 -12.35
C PRO A 339 -16.64 -6.74 -13.50
N TYR A 340 -15.32 -6.59 -13.58
CA TYR A 340 -14.67 -6.19 -14.82
C TYR A 340 -13.85 -7.34 -15.38
N SER A 341 -14.49 -8.51 -15.57
CA SER A 341 -13.94 -9.49 -16.50
C SER A 341 -14.43 -9.17 -17.91
N LYS A 342 -13.49 -8.92 -18.83
CA LYS A 342 -13.78 -8.73 -20.26
C LYS A 342 -14.50 -9.95 -20.87
N SER A 343 -14.37 -11.13 -20.28
CA SER A 343 -15.04 -12.35 -20.77
C SER A 343 -16.55 -12.38 -20.47
N ALA A 344 -17.03 -11.58 -19.50
CA ALA A 344 -18.47 -11.41 -19.23
C ALA A 344 -19.17 -10.44 -20.22
N LEU A 345 -18.43 -9.50 -20.82
CA LEU A 345 -18.96 -8.50 -21.76
C LEU A 345 -19.19 -9.01 -23.18
N SER A 346 -18.65 -10.19 -23.54
CA SER A 346 -18.71 -10.72 -24.90
C SER A 346 -20.02 -11.45 -25.24
N LYS A 347 -20.94 -11.70 -24.30
CA LYS A 347 -22.08 -12.61 -24.55
C LYS A 347 -23.44 -11.98 -24.78
N ASN A 348 -23.67 -10.68 -24.53
CA ASN A 348 -24.99 -10.08 -24.78
C ASN A 348 -24.87 -8.74 -25.51
N GLY A 349 -24.97 -8.79 -26.84
CA GLY A 349 -25.29 -7.63 -27.65
C GLY A 349 -26.78 -7.28 -27.53
N ALA A 350 -27.04 -6.00 -27.25
CA ALA A 350 -28.26 -5.22 -27.52
C ALA A 350 -29.63 -5.80 -27.13
N VAL A 351 -30.29 -5.21 -26.11
CA VAL A 351 -31.59 -4.50 -26.25
C VAL A 351 -31.73 -3.46 -25.13
N SER A 352 -32.29 -2.31 -25.52
CA SER A 352 -32.69 -1.11 -24.78
C SER A 352 -33.74 -1.28 -23.66
N SER A 353 -33.70 -0.34 -22.71
CA SER A 353 -34.80 0.25 -21.92
C SER A 353 -35.92 -0.66 -21.38
N LEU A 354 -36.00 -0.77 -20.05
CA LEU A 354 -37.22 -0.90 -19.20
C LEU A 354 -36.67 -0.82 -17.76
N GLY A 355 -37.03 0.16 -16.93
CA GLY A 355 -38.36 0.31 -16.36
C GLY A 355 -38.31 -0.20 -14.93
N ALA A 356 -38.32 0.71 -13.96
CA ALA A 356 -38.35 0.41 -12.53
C ALA A 356 -39.44 -0.63 -12.21
N SER A 357 -39.06 -1.84 -11.78
CA SER A 357 -39.98 -2.81 -11.18
C SER A 357 -39.23 -3.99 -10.55
N SER A 358 -38.71 -3.80 -9.34
CA SER A 358 -38.38 -4.90 -8.43
C SER A 358 -38.38 -4.44 -6.97
N LEU A 359 -39.44 -3.72 -6.59
CA LEU A 359 -39.86 -3.56 -5.19
C LEU A 359 -41.36 -3.91 -5.10
N ALA A 360 -41.71 -5.14 -5.44
CA ALA A 360 -43.06 -5.66 -5.28
C ALA A 360 -43.06 -7.19 -5.17
N THR A 361 -42.36 -7.76 -4.19
CA THR A 361 -42.55 -9.18 -3.84
C THR A 361 -42.25 -9.52 -2.37
N CYS A 362 -42.35 -8.54 -1.46
CA CYS A 362 -42.27 -8.79 0.00
C CYS A 362 -43.37 -8.09 0.82
N ILE A 363 -44.49 -7.71 0.20
CA ILE A 363 -45.71 -7.27 0.91
C ILE A 363 -46.91 -8.03 0.35
N ALA A 364 -46.89 -9.36 0.50
CA ALA A 364 -48.07 -10.19 0.26
C ALA A 364 -48.16 -11.37 1.25
N ALA A 365 -47.29 -11.44 2.26
CA ALA A 365 -47.25 -12.53 3.24
C ALA A 365 -47.62 -12.10 4.68
N VAL A 366 -47.98 -10.84 4.92
CA VAL A 366 -48.36 -10.34 6.27
C VAL A 366 -49.82 -9.90 6.36
N LEU A 367 -50.58 -9.90 5.26
CA LEU A 367 -52.01 -9.54 5.24
C LEU A 367 -52.98 -10.73 5.12
N ALA A 368 -52.48 -11.98 5.14
CA ALA A 368 -53.31 -13.19 5.15
C ALA A 368 -53.52 -13.78 6.56
N SER A 369 -52.87 -13.24 7.60
CA SER A 369 -52.94 -13.75 8.97
C SER A 369 -53.86 -12.95 9.90
N LEU A 370 -54.50 -11.87 9.41
CA LEU A 370 -55.38 -11.01 10.21
C LEU A 370 -56.87 -11.09 9.82
N LEU A 371 -57.26 -12.04 8.96
CA LEU A 371 -58.65 -12.24 8.52
C LEU A 371 -59.22 -13.64 8.83
N LEU A 372 -58.61 -14.38 9.76
CA LEU A 372 -59.17 -15.65 10.29
C LEU A 372 -59.57 -15.60 11.78
N SER A 373 -59.68 -14.41 12.39
CA SER A 373 -60.11 -14.24 13.79
C SER A 373 -61.48 -13.54 13.98
N LEU A 374 -62.26 -13.30 12.91
CA LEU A 374 -63.55 -12.60 13.00
C LEU A 374 -64.70 -13.33 12.27
N ALA A 375 -64.68 -14.66 12.28
CA ALA A 375 -65.82 -15.49 11.88
C ALA A 375 -66.02 -16.63 12.89
N SER A 376 -66.29 -16.26 14.14
CA SER A 376 -66.90 -17.11 15.18
C SER A 376 -67.46 -16.20 16.29
N LEU A 377 -68.51 -15.45 15.93
CA LEU A 377 -69.62 -14.95 16.77
C LEU A 377 -70.58 -14.12 15.91
#